data_AF-A0AAX4NJF9-F1
#
_entry.id   AF-A0AAX4NJF9-F1
#
_cell.length_a   1.000
_cell.length_b   1.000
_cell.length_c   1.000
_cell.angle_alpha   90.00
_cell.angle_beta   90.00
_cell.angle_gamma   90.00
#
_symmetry.space_group_name_H-M   'P 1'
#
loop_
_entity.id
_entity.type
_entity.pdbx_description
1 polymer ?
#
loop_
_entity_poly.entity_id
_entity_poly.type
_entity_poly.pdbx_seq_one_letter_code
_entity_poly.pdbx_strand_id
1 'polypeptide(L)'
;MKINSCRNCGIRFLVARSICPNCGKEDFESIPVKKGTVLESVELIASPEPFPDRYYLVLLDVDGTRVFCRSEEKLKEGSEVKITEDNMGPVCIMA
;
A
#
# COMPACT_ATOMS: atom_id res chain seq x y z
N MET A 1 -3.07 7.65 -1.09
CA MET A 1 -3.61 6.28 -0.88
C MET A 1 -4.78 6.23 0.11
N LYS A 2 -5.72 5.31 -0.14
CA LYS A 2 -6.85 4.99 0.76
C LYS A 2 -7.00 3.47 0.91
N ILE A 3 -7.53 3.03 2.05
CA ILE A 3 -7.99 1.65 2.30
C ILE A 3 -9.51 1.65 2.36
N ASN A 4 -10.15 0.62 1.82
CA ASN A 4 -11.60 0.46 1.84
C ASN A 4 -11.97 -0.55 2.93
N SER A 5 -12.75 -0.11 3.91
CA SER A 5 -13.22 -0.92 5.03
C SER A 5 -14.70 -1.24 4.85
N CYS A 6 -15.09 -2.51 4.99
CA CYS A 6 -16.51 -2.88 5.00
C CYS A 6 -17.13 -2.42 6.33
N ARG A 7 -18.15 -1.56 6.29
CA ARG A 7 -18.80 -1.04 7.52
C ARG A 7 -19.48 -2.13 8.34
N ASN A 8 -19.88 -3.25 7.71
CA ASN A 8 -20.62 -4.32 8.37
C ASN A 8 -19.73 -5.32 9.13
N CYS A 9 -18.53 -5.64 8.61
CA CYS A 9 -17.66 -6.66 9.25
C CYS A 9 -16.21 -6.21 9.46
N GLY A 10 -15.86 -4.98 9.11
CA GLY A 10 -14.55 -4.37 9.38
C GLY A 10 -13.38 -4.89 8.56
N ILE A 11 -13.59 -5.84 7.64
CA ILE A 11 -12.51 -6.32 6.75
C ILE A 11 -12.08 -5.19 5.80
N ARG A 12 -10.77 -5.11 5.56
CA ARG A 12 -10.13 -4.01 4.85
C ARG A 12 -9.48 -4.48 3.55
N PHE A 13 -9.50 -3.61 2.56
CA PHE A 13 -8.95 -3.87 1.22
C PHE A 13 -8.25 -2.64 0.68
N LEU A 14 -7.08 -2.83 0.06
CA LEU A 14 -6.43 -1.76 -0.70
C LEU A 14 -7.29 -1.35 -1.91
N VAL A 15 -7.72 -2.34 -2.70
CA VAL A 15 -8.54 -2.10 -3.90
C VAL A 15 -10.02 -2.08 -3.53
N ALA A 16 -10.73 -1.07 -4.03
CA ALA A 16 -12.18 -0.97 -3.84
C ALA A 16 -12.91 -2.21 -4.38
N ARG A 17 -14.00 -2.60 -3.71
CA ARG A 17 -14.82 -3.76 -4.06
C ARG A 17 -16.27 -3.31 -4.16
N SER A 18 -17.02 -3.91 -5.09
CA SER A 18 -18.48 -3.73 -5.16
C SER A 18 -19.21 -4.54 -4.08
N ILE A 19 -18.72 -5.73 -3.76
CA ILE A 19 -19.32 -6.65 -2.78
C ILE A 19 -18.23 -7.14 -1.82
N CYS A 20 -18.54 -7.18 -0.52
CA CYS A 20 -17.63 -7.68 0.50
C CYS A 20 -17.53 -9.22 0.39
N PRO A 21 -16.34 -9.79 0.14
CA PRO A 21 -16.17 -11.24 0.02
C PRO A 21 -16.41 -11.99 1.34
N ASN A 22 -16.37 -11.29 2.48
CA ASN A 22 -16.58 -11.90 3.79
C ASN A 22 -18.06 -11.93 4.22
N CYS A 23 -18.83 -10.86 3.97
CA CYS A 23 -20.21 -10.76 4.45
C CYS A 23 -21.27 -10.45 3.38
N GLY A 24 -20.86 -10.31 2.11
CA GLY A 24 -21.75 -10.08 0.97
C GLY A 24 -22.42 -8.71 0.89
N LYS A 25 -22.07 -7.76 1.77
CA LYS A 25 -22.64 -6.39 1.76
C LYS A 25 -21.87 -5.46 0.82
N GLU A 26 -22.56 -4.43 0.34
CA GLU A 26 -22.04 -3.42 -0.60
C GLU A 26 -21.68 -2.09 0.08
N ASP A 27 -21.67 -2.08 1.42
CA ASP A 27 -21.43 -0.88 2.22
C ASP A 27 -19.98 -0.79 2.69
N PHE A 28 -19.28 0.22 2.16
CA PHE A 28 -17.85 0.45 2.38
C PHE A 28 -17.56 1.91 2.72
N GLU A 29 -16.52 2.10 3.50
CA GLU A 29 -15.92 3.41 3.76
C GLU A 29 -14.48 3.47 3.26
N SER A 30 -14.07 4.64 2.77
CA SER A 30 -12.71 4.86 2.30
C SER A 30 -11.93 5.67 3.34
N ILE A 31 -10.89 5.06 3.89
CA ILE A 31 -10.07 5.59 4.97
C ILE A 31 -8.74 6.07 4.38
N PRO A 32 -8.38 7.36 4.51
CA PRO A 32 -7.09 7.84 4.06
C PRO A 32 -5.96 7.28 4.93
N VAL A 33 -4.87 6.87 4.30
CA VAL A 33 -3.69 6.33 5.00
C VAL A 33 -2.45 7.11 4.62
N LYS A 34 -1.61 7.42 5.62
CA LYS A 34 -0.38 8.20 5.47
C LYS A 34 0.88 7.51 5.97
N LYS A 35 0.76 6.34 6.61
CA LYS A 35 1.86 5.61 7.24
C LYS A 35 1.65 4.10 7.13
N GLY A 36 2.74 3.35 7.24
CA GLY A 36 2.73 1.89 7.32
C GLY A 36 4.05 1.36 7.88
N THR A 37 4.08 0.07 8.16
CA THR A 37 5.26 -0.65 8.66
C THR A 37 5.83 -1.52 7.54
N VAL A 38 7.13 -1.46 7.31
CA VAL A 38 7.79 -2.25 6.26
C VAL A 38 7.80 -3.74 6.63
N LEU A 39 7.33 -4.58 5.72
CA LEU A 39 7.41 -6.04 5.83
C LEU A 39 8.53 -6.63 4.97
N GLU A 40 8.75 -6.08 3.77
CA GLU A 40 9.78 -6.56 2.84
C GLU A 40 10.15 -5.44 1.85
N SER A 41 11.39 -5.42 1.36
CA SER A 41 11.89 -4.43 0.40
C SER A 41 12.81 -5.08 -0.62
N VAL A 42 12.33 -5.21 -1.85
CA VAL A 42 13.05 -5.87 -2.95
C VAL A 42 13.50 -4.84 -3.99
N GLU A 43 14.78 -4.88 -4.36
CA GLU A 43 15.30 -4.06 -5.45
C GLU A 43 14.83 -4.61 -6.81
N LEU A 44 14.26 -3.74 -7.62
CA LEU A 44 14.03 -3.97 -9.04
C LEU A 44 15.13 -3.23 -9.81
N ILE A 45 15.82 -3.94 -10.69
CA ILE A 45 17.01 -3.43 -11.41
C ILE A 45 16.79 -3.17 -12.90
N ALA A 46 15.62 -3.56 -13.40
CA ALA A 46 15.16 -3.30 -14.75
C ALA A 46 13.63 -3.24 -14.73
N SER A 47 13.06 -2.11 -15.11
CA SER A 47 11.62 -1.89 -15.11
C SER A 47 11.17 -1.26 -16.44
N PRO A 48 9.92 -1.47 -16.86
CA PRO A 48 9.42 -0.89 -18.10
C PRO A 48 9.16 0.62 -17.94
N GLU A 49 9.27 1.36 -19.04
CA GLU A 49 8.78 2.74 -19.09
C GLU A 49 7.29 2.80 -18.68
N PRO A 50 6.86 3.84 -17.95
CA PRO A 50 7.59 5.06 -17.57
C PRO A 50 8.34 4.97 -16.22
N PHE A 51 8.50 3.79 -15.63
CA PHE A 51 9.15 3.66 -14.32
C PHE A 51 10.68 3.85 -14.42
N PRO A 52 11.35 4.28 -13.34
CA PRO A 52 12.80 4.32 -13.28
C PRO A 52 13.40 2.92 -13.41
N ASP A 53 14.54 2.77 -14.08
CA ASP A 53 15.23 1.46 -14.22
C ASP A 53 15.45 0.75 -12.87
N ARG A 54 15.74 1.53 -11.82
CA ARG A 54 16.00 1.03 -10.47
C ARG A 54 15.12 1.69 -9.43
N TYR A 55 14.45 0.87 -8.63
CA TYR A 55 13.73 1.28 -7.42
C TYR A 55 13.45 0.06 -6.53
N TYR A 56 12.99 0.29 -5.31
CA TYR A 56 12.55 -0.76 -4.41
C TYR A 56 11.04 -0.92 -4.45
N LEU A 57 10.57 -2.15 -4.67
CA LEU A 57 9.19 -2.52 -4.40
C LEU A 57 9.09 -2.94 -2.94
N VAL A 58 8.31 -2.19 -2.17
CA VAL A 58 8.20 -2.37 -0.72
C VAL A 58 6.81 -2.86 -0.37
N LEU A 59 6.75 -3.95 0.38
CA LEU A 59 5.53 -4.46 0.98
C LEU A 59 5.36 -3.83 2.37
N LEU A 60 4.23 -3.21 2.62
CA LEU A 60 3.86 -2.60 3.90
C LEU A 60 2.72 -3.37 4.56
N ASP A 61 2.71 -3.37 5.89
CA ASP A 61 1.50 -3.52 6.70
C ASP A 61 0.91 -2.15 7.01
N VAL A 62 -0.38 -2.00 6.73
CA VAL A 62 -1.15 -0.80 7.00
C VAL A 62 -2.42 -1.22 7.73
N ASP A 63 -2.37 -1.17 9.06
CA ASP A 63 -3.41 -1.66 9.96
C ASP A 63 -3.95 -3.05 9.55
N GLY A 64 -3.04 -4.02 9.35
CA GLY A 64 -3.40 -5.38 8.95
C GLY A 64 -3.74 -5.56 7.46
N THR A 65 -3.66 -4.48 6.66
CA THR A 65 -3.82 -4.55 5.19
C THR A 65 -2.46 -4.49 4.51
N ARG A 66 -2.19 -5.45 3.64
CA ARG A 66 -0.96 -5.49 2.86
C ARG A 66 -1.02 -4.58 1.65
N VAL A 67 0.01 -3.77 1.48
CA VAL A 67 0.06 -2.71 0.47
C VAL A 67 1.45 -2.66 -0.18
N PHE A 68 1.51 -2.42 -1.48
CA PHE A 68 2.78 -2.12 -2.16
C PHE A 68 2.98 -0.61 -2.34
N CYS A 69 4.22 -0.16 -2.19
CA CYS A 69 4.69 1.17 -2.55
C CYS A 69 6.07 1.09 -3.20
N ARG A 70 6.46 2.14 -3.90
CA ARG A 70 7.82 2.29 -4.43
C ARG A 70 8.68 3.10 -3.46
N SER A 71 9.98 2.83 -3.42
CA SER A 71 10.97 3.66 -2.74
C SER A 71 12.24 3.78 -3.57
N GLU A 72 12.99 4.86 -3.40
CA GLU A 72 14.31 5.04 -4.02
C GLU A 72 15.42 4.33 -3.24
N GLU A 73 15.16 3.99 -1.97
CA GLU A 73 16.12 3.34 -1.08
C GLU A 73 15.56 2.03 -0.51
N LYS A 74 16.48 1.17 -0.05
CA LYS A 74 16.09 -0.06 0.63
C LYS A 74 15.54 0.29 2.01
N LEU A 75 14.27 -0.01 2.24
CA LEU A 75 13.64 0.20 3.54
C LEU A 75 13.82 -1.02 4.42
N LYS A 76 14.04 -0.80 5.72
CA LYS A 76 14.33 -1.86 6.68
C LYS A 76 13.03 -2.48 7.20
N GLU A 77 12.95 -3.81 7.23
CA GLU A 77 11.84 -4.51 7.87
C GLU A 77 11.59 -4.00 9.30
N GLY A 78 10.32 -3.77 9.63
CA GLY A 78 9.86 -3.23 10.91
C GLY A 78 9.96 -1.72 11.04
N SER A 79 10.52 -0.98 10.08
CA SER A 79 10.54 0.49 10.14
C SER A 79 9.19 1.10 9.77
N GLU A 80 8.84 2.21 10.42
CA GLU A 80 7.69 3.02 10.03
C GLU A 80 8.08 3.93 8.85
N VAL A 81 7.18 4.05 7.88
CA VAL A 81 7.37 4.87 6.68
C VAL A 81 6.16 5.78 6.48
N LYS A 82 6.39 6.94 5.87
CA LYS A 82 5.32 7.81 5.35
C LYS A 82 4.95 7.35 3.95
N ILE A 83 3.65 7.36 3.67
CA ILE A 83 3.09 7.02 2.36
C ILE A 83 2.64 8.32 1.68
N THR A 84 3.23 8.60 0.52
CA THR A 84 2.85 9.66 -0.40
C THR A 84 2.38 9.06 -1.74
N GLU A 85 2.16 9.88 -2.75
CA GLU A 85 1.68 9.43 -4.06
C GLU A 85 2.22 10.38 -5.12
N ASP A 86 2.72 9.82 -6.22
CA ASP A 86 3.08 10.56 -7.43
C ASP A 86 2.21 10.09 -8.61
N ASN A 87 2.54 10.54 -9.83
CA ASN A 87 1.77 10.20 -11.03
C ASN A 87 1.79 8.70 -11.38
N MET A 88 2.71 7.92 -10.80
CA MET A 88 2.86 6.48 -11.00
C MET A 88 2.33 5.66 -9.82
N GLY A 89 1.76 6.32 -8.81
CA GLY A 89 1.12 5.69 -7.66
C GLY A 89 1.90 5.88 -6.35
N PRO A 90 1.75 4.97 -5.38
CA PRO A 90 2.20 5.19 -4.02
C PRO A 90 3.72 5.11 -3.87
N VAL A 91 4.27 6.07 -3.13
CA VAL A 91 5.69 6.17 -2.78
C VAL A 91 5.83 6.11 -1.27
N CYS A 92 6.80 5.36 -0.77
CA CYS A 92 7.14 5.28 0.64
C CYS A 92 8.53 5.84 0.91
N ILE A 93 8.60 6.68 1.93
CA ILE A 93 9.81 7.34 2.40
C ILE A 93 9.94 7.11 3.90
N MET A 94 11.18 7.08 4.41
CA MET A 94 11.42 7.00 5.85
C MET A 94 10.67 8.12 6.60
N ALA A 95 9.97 7.73 7.67
CA ALA A 95 9.09 8.62 8.44
C ALA A 95 9.87 9.66 9.25
#